data_AF-A0AA39HM06-F1
#
_entry.id   AF-A0AA39HM06-F1
#
_cell.length_a   1.000
_cell.length_b   1.000
_cell.length_c   1.000
_cell.angle_alpha   90.00
_cell.angle_beta   90.00
_cell.angle_gamma   90.00
#
_symmetry.space_group_name_H-M   'P 1'
#
loop_
_entity.id
_entity.type
_entity.pdbx_description
1 polymer ?
#
loop_
_entity_poly.entity_id
_entity_poly.type
_entity_poly.pdbx_seq_one_letter_code
_entity_poly.pdbx_strand_id
1 'polypeptide(L)'
;MDFLPYDLVDHLIEFLPLNDVKTIVKATVGNRDLATWTRTAEEHLRERYLLDVNVYLEEQGDCDKMSPERPRLENEQNNVIMVRMYIEKRLFGGTRPLAAWDFKNWRHARLGKVEFYACWPDCCAVPYPQADPEEVVRVISLPVALKNEARQPSSLGFSYLCPHQLDPALNMANSVQKTFTTLTWSDCWNGSYGKVNDFLCSYLDREVFLEELRIYIEDVWMLEDGPLSERIIALFERKSSLKLAVGTIPVFQQDDIITHWKKSGGMYRGYKEFYMCDCWQRTENCKHEPINLEWMDSWIARWKNSDGFYVHEGKRKMKLLMNDEEWEKFIGKYSTVGEGLKTSLSIDHPLNFATLEISRGPETLVTYEANPKKLSSAGMWDVIAKWKKGNGHCFVDRSRRIEVVLDYPTLRSMFPNRHSYDVVFVEHPRDNARLKIEKAIFDNSSSTLKRITVVPIDHKEVEDWSLDMLFGRQ
;
A
#
# COMPACT_ATOMS: atom_id res chain seq x y z
N MET A 1 -42.17 24.30 -2.65
CA MET A 1 -41.58 23.53 -1.51
C MET A 1 -41.12 24.49 -0.42
N ASP A 2 -41.80 25.63 -0.33
CA ASP A 2 -41.29 26.86 0.29
C ASP A 2 -41.67 26.92 1.78
N PHE A 3 -42.58 26.04 2.18
CA PHE A 3 -43.09 25.88 3.54
C PHE A 3 -42.34 24.80 4.35
N LEU A 4 -41.32 24.16 3.77
CA LEU A 4 -40.56 23.17 4.52
C LEU A 4 -39.71 23.90 5.57
N PRO A 5 -39.77 23.49 6.85
CA PRO A 5 -38.97 24.09 7.90
C PRO A 5 -37.48 23.86 7.60
N TYR A 6 -36.64 24.79 8.06
CA TYR A 6 -35.20 24.76 7.84
C TYR A 6 -34.58 23.39 8.16
N ASP A 7 -34.96 22.80 9.30
CA ASP A 7 -34.41 21.52 9.76
C ASP A 7 -34.74 20.36 8.80
N LEU A 8 -35.90 20.39 8.14
CA LEU A 8 -36.26 19.37 7.15
C LEU A 8 -35.49 19.58 5.85
N VAL A 9 -35.29 20.82 5.42
CA VAL A 9 -34.45 21.15 4.25
C VAL A 9 -33.00 20.77 4.50
N ASP A 10 -32.48 21.05 5.71
CA ASP A 10 -31.14 20.68 6.16
C ASP A 10 -30.94 19.17 6.15
N HIS A 11 -31.88 18.44 6.74
CA HIS A 11 -31.86 16.97 6.74
C HIS A 11 -31.91 16.39 5.34
N LEU A 12 -32.77 16.91 4.45
CA LEU A 12 -32.84 16.46 3.05
C LEU A 12 -31.53 16.72 2.32
N ILE A 13 -30.98 17.93 2.44
CA ILE A 13 -29.72 18.31 1.80
C ILE A 13 -28.59 17.41 2.30
N GLU A 14 -28.57 17.06 3.59
CA GLU A 14 -27.55 16.21 4.22
C GLU A 14 -27.33 14.86 3.50
N PHE A 15 -28.36 14.27 2.90
CA PHE A 15 -28.27 13.00 2.16
C PHE A 15 -27.95 13.17 0.68
N LEU A 16 -27.96 14.39 0.15
CA LEU A 16 -27.72 14.63 -1.27
C LEU A 16 -26.23 14.67 -1.58
N PRO A 17 -25.79 14.02 -2.68
CA PRO A 17 -24.46 14.19 -3.23
C PRO A 17 -24.12 15.66 -3.46
N LEU A 18 -22.85 16.03 -3.24
CA LEU A 18 -22.34 17.39 -3.42
C LEU A 18 -22.71 18.04 -4.76
N ASN A 19 -22.76 17.28 -5.87
CA ASN A 19 -23.16 17.81 -7.18
C ASN A 19 -24.66 18.17 -7.25
N ASP A 20 -25.50 17.41 -6.54
CA ASP A 20 -26.93 17.70 -6.46
C ASP A 20 -27.17 18.91 -5.57
N VAL A 21 -26.41 19.05 -4.47
CA VAL A 21 -26.42 20.26 -3.64
C VAL A 21 -26.01 21.50 -4.44
N LYS A 22 -24.95 21.40 -5.28
CA LYS A 22 -24.57 22.48 -6.23
C LYS A 22 -25.68 22.80 -7.22
N THR A 23 -26.38 21.78 -7.70
CA THR A 23 -27.49 21.94 -8.64
C THR A 23 -28.67 22.64 -7.98
N ILE A 24 -28.98 22.31 -6.72
CA ILE A 24 -29.98 23.01 -5.90
C ILE A 24 -29.61 24.49 -5.78
N VAL A 25 -28.40 24.83 -5.33
CA VAL A 25 -27.97 26.24 -5.23
C VAL A 25 -28.20 26.96 -6.56
N LYS A 26 -27.74 26.39 -7.68
CA LYS A 26 -27.92 27.02 -9.00
C LYS A 26 -29.39 27.19 -9.39
N ALA A 27 -30.24 26.23 -9.05
CA ALA A 27 -31.66 26.25 -9.39
C ALA A 27 -32.48 27.21 -8.49
N THR A 28 -32.03 27.44 -7.26
CA THR A 28 -32.75 28.25 -6.26
C THR A 28 -32.22 29.67 -6.12
N VAL A 29 -31.01 29.97 -6.60
CA VAL A 29 -30.42 31.33 -6.59
C VAL A 29 -31.34 32.31 -7.32
N GLY A 30 -31.70 33.40 -6.62
CA GLY A 30 -32.58 34.47 -7.14
C GLY A 30 -34.07 34.24 -6.90
N ASN A 31 -34.48 33.03 -6.48
CA ASN A 31 -35.87 32.78 -6.09
C ASN A 31 -36.07 33.03 -4.59
N ARG A 32 -36.84 34.06 -4.24
CA ARG A 32 -37.12 34.45 -2.84
C ARG A 32 -37.89 33.38 -2.08
N ASP A 33 -38.75 32.63 -2.75
CA ASP A 33 -39.57 31.59 -2.12
C ASP A 33 -38.72 30.38 -1.71
N LEU A 34 -37.56 30.18 -2.37
CA LEU A 34 -36.60 29.10 -2.07
C LEU A 34 -35.37 29.60 -1.29
N ALA A 35 -35.45 30.74 -0.61
CA ALA A 35 -34.32 31.32 0.12
C ALA A 35 -33.74 30.35 1.18
N THR A 36 -34.60 29.58 1.86
CA THR A 36 -34.19 28.56 2.83
C THR A 36 -33.32 27.49 2.16
N TRP A 37 -33.75 26.96 1.02
CA TRP A 37 -33.01 25.94 0.25
C TRP A 37 -31.66 26.46 -0.22
N THR A 38 -31.62 27.67 -0.79
CA THR A 38 -30.36 28.30 -1.22
C THR A 38 -29.39 28.43 -0.05
N ARG A 39 -29.85 29.00 1.07
CA ARG A 39 -29.01 29.24 2.26
C ARG A 39 -28.45 27.93 2.82
N THR A 40 -29.31 26.95 3.04
CA THR A 40 -28.91 25.64 3.59
C THR A 40 -27.95 24.93 2.64
N ALA A 41 -28.22 24.92 1.34
CA ALA A 41 -27.35 24.28 0.36
C ALA A 41 -25.98 24.97 0.28
N GLU A 42 -25.93 26.30 0.28
CA GLU A 42 -24.68 27.06 0.31
C GLU A 42 -23.87 26.80 1.59
N GLU A 43 -24.53 26.69 2.74
CA GLU A 43 -23.90 26.35 4.01
C GLU A 43 -23.29 24.94 3.96
N HIS A 44 -24.02 23.95 3.43
CA HIS A 44 -23.46 22.61 3.22
C HIS A 44 -22.29 22.61 2.23
N LEU A 45 -22.33 23.40 1.15
CA LEU A 45 -21.18 23.48 0.23
C LEU A 45 -19.94 24.10 0.87
N ARG A 46 -20.12 25.02 1.82
CA ARG A 46 -19.02 25.74 2.50
C ARG A 46 -18.46 24.94 3.66
N GLU A 47 -19.34 24.36 4.47
CA GLU A 47 -19.01 23.80 5.78
C GLU A 47 -18.88 22.29 5.78
N ARG A 48 -19.26 21.57 4.69
CA ARG A 48 -19.05 20.11 4.61
C ARG A 48 -17.57 19.77 4.52
N TYR A 49 -17.16 18.79 5.32
CA TYR A 49 -15.82 18.22 5.30
C TYR A 49 -15.84 16.71 5.53
N LEU A 50 -14.76 16.07 5.11
CA LEU A 50 -14.46 14.67 5.35
C LEU A 50 -13.64 14.51 6.64
N LEU A 51 -13.90 13.42 7.34
CA LEU A 51 -13.12 12.93 8.46
C LEU A 51 -12.49 11.59 8.08
N ASP A 52 -11.18 11.52 8.21
CA ASP A 52 -10.43 10.28 8.17
C ASP A 52 -10.09 9.91 9.63
N VAL A 53 -10.71 8.84 10.13
CA VAL A 53 -10.66 8.41 11.53
C VAL A 53 -9.78 7.18 11.64
N ASN A 54 -8.74 7.27 12.47
CA ASN A 54 -7.87 6.15 12.81
C ASN A 54 -8.09 5.79 14.27
N VAL A 55 -8.48 4.55 14.53
CA VAL A 55 -8.74 4.00 15.86
C VAL A 55 -7.61 3.02 16.17
N TYR A 56 -6.87 3.29 17.23
CA TYR A 56 -5.79 2.44 17.70
C TYR A 56 -6.24 1.71 18.96
N LEU A 57 -6.07 0.40 18.98
CA LEU A 57 -6.34 -0.46 20.11
C LEU A 57 -5.00 -0.87 20.72
N GLU A 58 -4.81 -0.56 21.99
CA GLU A 58 -3.59 -0.83 22.75
C GLU A 58 -3.93 -1.69 23.97
N GLU A 59 -3.22 -2.79 24.19
CA GLU A 59 -3.38 -3.54 25.44
C GLU A 59 -2.68 -2.80 26.58
N GLN A 60 -3.41 -2.55 27.66
CA GLN A 60 -2.82 -1.95 28.84
C GLN A 60 -1.81 -2.92 29.49
N GLY A 61 -0.52 -2.59 29.37
CA GLY A 61 0.54 -3.25 30.12
C GLY A 61 1.44 -4.21 29.34
N ASP A 62 1.42 -4.20 28.01
CA ASP A 62 2.32 -5.06 27.22
C ASP A 62 3.62 -4.35 26.77
N CYS A 63 3.63 -3.01 26.79
CA CYS A 63 4.79 -2.22 26.40
C CYS A 63 6.01 -2.31 27.34
N ASP A 64 5.82 -2.75 28.58
CA ASP A 64 6.92 -2.98 29.54
C ASP A 64 7.35 -4.46 29.64
N LYS A 65 6.66 -5.39 28.97
CA LYS A 65 6.81 -6.85 29.19
C LYS A 65 7.80 -7.56 28.28
N MET A 66 8.40 -6.88 27.30
CA MET A 66 9.52 -7.43 26.52
C MET A 66 10.84 -7.50 27.29
N SER A 67 10.88 -7.05 28.56
CA SER A 67 11.99 -7.37 29.44
C SER A 67 11.92 -8.86 29.84
N PRO A 68 12.85 -9.72 29.42
CA PRO A 68 12.79 -11.19 29.60
C PRO A 68 12.80 -11.68 31.06
N GLU A 69 12.86 -10.78 32.04
CA GLU A 69 13.05 -11.10 33.47
C GLU A 69 11.79 -10.99 34.33
N ARG A 70 10.62 -10.58 33.80
CA ARG A 70 9.40 -10.50 34.62
C ARG A 70 8.53 -11.74 34.47
N PRO A 71 8.30 -12.53 35.54
CA PRO A 71 7.41 -13.67 35.49
C PRO A 71 5.99 -13.23 35.12
N ARG A 72 5.38 -13.97 34.19
CA ARG A 72 3.97 -13.81 33.81
C ARG A 72 3.12 -14.03 35.05
N LEU A 73 2.58 -12.96 35.63
CA LEU A 73 1.54 -13.07 36.65
C LEU A 73 0.27 -13.59 35.95
N GLU A 74 -0.15 -14.80 36.28
CA GLU A 74 -1.28 -15.56 35.71
C GLU A 74 -2.68 -14.93 35.94
N ASN A 75 -2.77 -13.65 36.28
CA ASN A 75 -4.05 -12.97 36.42
C ASN A 75 -4.55 -12.51 35.05
N GLU A 76 -5.03 -13.45 34.24
CA GLU A 76 -5.60 -13.28 32.88
C GLU A 76 -6.91 -12.46 32.83
N GLN A 77 -7.37 -11.90 33.95
CA GLN A 77 -8.80 -11.61 34.09
C GLN A 77 -9.28 -10.20 33.75
N ASN A 78 -8.43 -9.27 33.32
CA ASN A 78 -8.89 -7.97 32.80
C ASN A 78 -7.85 -7.31 31.88
N ASN A 79 -7.70 -7.81 30.64
CA ASN A 79 -6.99 -7.04 29.61
C ASN A 79 -7.84 -5.82 29.27
N VAL A 80 -7.58 -4.71 29.96
CA VAL A 80 -8.19 -3.42 29.65
C VAL A 80 -7.59 -2.94 28.33
N ILE A 81 -8.45 -2.78 27.33
CA ILE A 81 -8.04 -2.29 26.01
C ILE A 81 -8.17 -0.78 26.03
N MET A 82 -7.03 -0.11 25.90
CA MET A 82 -6.96 1.32 25.73
C MET A 82 -7.27 1.66 24.28
N VAL A 83 -8.21 2.59 24.08
CA VAL A 83 -8.56 3.10 22.75
C VAL A 83 -7.93 4.48 22.59
N ARG A 84 -7.23 4.69 21.47
CA ARG A 84 -6.76 6.01 21.05
C ARG A 84 -7.39 6.34 19.71
N MET A 85 -7.65 7.62 19.48
CA MET A 85 -8.31 8.06 18.25
C MET A 85 -7.57 9.24 17.66
N TYR A 86 -7.32 9.18 16.36
CA TYR A 86 -6.79 10.28 15.56
C TYR A 86 -7.76 10.62 14.45
N ILE A 87 -8.15 11.89 14.36
CA ILE A 87 -9.14 12.37 13.39
C ILE A 87 -8.52 13.46 12.54
N GLU A 88 -8.45 13.21 11.24
CA GLU A 88 -7.96 14.16 10.26
C GLU A 88 -9.13 14.81 9.51
N LYS A 89 -9.20 16.15 9.56
CA LYS A 89 -10.18 16.93 8.80
C LYS A 89 -9.67 17.22 7.40
N ARG A 90 -10.46 16.87 6.38
CA ARG A 90 -10.14 17.09 4.95
C ARG A 90 -11.27 17.80 4.22
N LEU A 91 -10.92 18.70 3.29
CA LEU A 91 -11.90 19.30 2.38
C LEU A 91 -12.20 18.35 1.22
N PHE A 92 -13.43 18.41 0.72
CA PHE A 92 -13.81 17.70 -0.49
C PHE A 92 -12.90 18.08 -1.67
N GLY A 93 -12.15 17.11 -2.20
CA GLY A 93 -11.20 17.29 -3.30
C GLY A 93 -9.80 17.78 -2.91
N GLY A 94 -9.58 18.16 -1.64
CA GLY A 94 -8.27 18.52 -1.11
C GLY A 94 -7.44 17.28 -0.75
N THR A 95 -6.15 17.28 -1.08
CA THR A 95 -5.23 16.21 -0.66
C THR A 95 -4.61 16.46 0.70
N ARG A 96 -4.56 17.72 1.14
CA ARG A 96 -3.87 18.13 2.37
C ARG A 96 -4.80 18.11 3.60
N PRO A 97 -4.32 17.61 4.75
CA PRO A 97 -4.96 17.81 6.04
C PRO A 97 -5.16 19.31 6.30
N LEU A 98 -6.31 19.72 6.86
CA LEU A 98 -6.50 21.09 7.33
C LEU A 98 -5.91 21.29 8.72
N ALA A 99 -6.43 20.52 9.69
CA ALA A 99 -6.08 20.56 11.10
C ALA A 99 -6.68 19.33 11.80
N ALA A 100 -6.24 19.05 13.03
CA ALA A 100 -6.96 18.13 13.91
C ALA A 100 -8.40 18.62 14.11
N TRP A 101 -9.36 17.69 14.12
CA TRP A 101 -10.76 18.05 14.31
C TRP A 101 -11.03 18.45 15.77
N ASP A 102 -11.75 19.54 15.96
CA ASP A 102 -12.05 20.14 17.27
C ASP A 102 -13.38 19.65 17.87
N PHE A 103 -13.96 18.58 17.31
CA PHE A 103 -15.26 18.02 17.70
C PHE A 103 -16.38 19.06 17.68
N LYS A 104 -16.32 20.02 16.75
CA LYS A 104 -17.41 20.96 16.47
C LYS A 104 -17.98 20.73 15.08
N ASN A 105 -19.18 21.28 14.85
CA ASN A 105 -19.85 21.26 13.54
C ASN A 105 -20.10 19.84 12.98
N TRP A 106 -20.51 18.91 13.85
CA TRP A 106 -20.78 17.50 13.52
C TRP A 106 -21.77 17.33 12.37
N ARG A 107 -22.76 18.23 12.27
CA ARG A 107 -23.79 18.21 11.21
C ARG A 107 -23.22 18.26 9.78
N HIS A 108 -22.02 18.81 9.61
CA HIS A 108 -21.37 18.90 8.29
C HIS A 108 -20.24 17.88 8.11
N ALA A 109 -19.94 17.08 9.14
CA ALA A 109 -18.93 16.06 9.09
C ALA A 109 -19.43 14.82 8.35
N ARG A 110 -18.57 14.24 7.52
CA ARG A 110 -18.80 12.97 6.84
C ARG A 110 -17.59 12.07 6.98
N LEU A 111 -17.78 10.77 7.13
CA LEU A 111 -16.68 9.81 7.16
C LEU A 111 -16.17 9.56 5.74
N GLY A 112 -14.92 9.93 5.49
CA GLY A 112 -14.19 9.50 4.30
C GLY A 112 -13.54 8.14 4.53
N LYS A 113 -12.98 7.94 5.72
CA LYS A 113 -12.18 6.77 6.03
C LYS A 113 -12.27 6.42 7.51
N VAL A 114 -12.37 5.14 7.82
CA VAL A 114 -12.26 4.60 9.18
C VAL A 114 -11.28 3.44 9.15
N GLU A 115 -10.19 3.53 9.90
CA GLU A 115 -9.21 2.44 10.02
C GLU A 115 -9.00 2.04 11.47
N PHE A 116 -9.07 0.74 11.73
CA PHE A 116 -8.73 0.13 13.01
C PHE A 116 -7.33 -0.47 12.93
N TYR A 117 -6.49 -0.14 13.91
CA TYR A 117 -5.11 -0.57 14.02
C TYR A 117 -4.86 -1.22 15.37
N ALA A 118 -4.07 -2.30 15.39
CA ALA A 118 -3.37 -2.69 16.59
C ALA A 118 -2.20 -1.76 16.84
N CYS A 119 -2.09 -1.24 18.07
CA CYS A 119 -0.87 -0.58 18.50
C CYS A 119 0.10 -1.64 19.03
N TRP A 120 1.24 -1.79 18.37
CA TRP A 120 2.31 -2.64 18.88
C TRP A 120 3.16 -1.84 19.85
N PRO A 121 3.57 -2.44 20.99
CA PRO A 121 4.54 -1.87 21.92
C PRO A 121 5.73 -1.16 21.27
N ASP A 122 6.33 -1.79 20.26
CA ASP A 122 7.59 -1.35 19.68
C ASP A 122 7.42 -0.42 18.47
N CYS A 123 6.24 -0.43 17.84
CA CYS A 123 6.06 0.26 16.56
C CYS A 123 5.58 1.69 16.74
N CYS A 124 4.80 2.01 17.77
CA CYS A 124 4.22 3.34 17.90
C CYS A 124 3.91 3.69 19.36
N ALA A 125 4.78 4.48 20.01
CA ALA A 125 4.29 5.47 20.96
C ALA A 125 3.52 6.54 20.15
N VAL A 126 2.33 6.18 19.66
CA VAL A 126 1.51 7.12 18.90
C VAL A 126 1.09 8.21 19.87
N PRO A 127 1.44 9.48 19.61
CA PRO A 127 1.18 10.59 20.52
C PRO A 127 -0.31 11.01 20.50
N TYR A 128 -1.20 10.07 20.23
CA TYR A 128 -2.63 10.30 20.13
C TYR A 128 -3.27 10.22 21.51
N PRO A 129 -4.22 11.12 21.81
CA PRO A 129 -4.92 11.10 23.08
C PRO A 129 -5.70 9.78 23.22
N GLN A 130 -5.77 9.30 24.45
CA GLN A 130 -6.71 8.25 24.81
C GLN A 130 -8.13 8.78 24.58
N ALA A 131 -8.98 7.97 23.97
CA ALA A 131 -10.36 8.27 23.70
C ALA A 131 -11.25 7.30 24.47
N ASP A 132 -12.42 7.79 24.89
CA ASP A 132 -13.45 6.92 25.44
C ASP A 132 -14.10 6.09 24.30
N PRO A 133 -14.36 4.78 24.48
CA PRO A 133 -15.00 3.96 23.45
C PRO A 133 -16.34 4.51 22.95
N GLU A 134 -17.16 5.13 23.81
CA GLU A 134 -18.43 5.75 23.41
C GLU A 134 -18.18 6.98 22.55
N GLU A 135 -17.13 7.74 22.83
CA GLU A 135 -16.71 8.85 21.98
C GLU A 135 -16.30 8.36 20.59
N VAL A 136 -15.53 7.28 20.50
CA VAL A 136 -15.17 6.67 19.21
C VAL A 136 -16.41 6.23 18.45
N VAL A 137 -17.32 5.49 19.10
CA VAL A 137 -18.60 5.05 18.51
C VAL A 137 -19.40 6.25 17.99
N ARG A 138 -19.48 7.33 18.76
CA ARG A 138 -20.18 8.56 18.35
C ARG A 138 -19.58 9.18 17.08
N VAL A 139 -18.25 9.19 16.95
CA VAL A 139 -17.56 9.71 15.76
C VAL A 139 -17.77 8.80 14.56
N ILE A 140 -17.54 7.50 14.69
CA ILE A 140 -17.68 6.54 13.56
C ILE A 140 -19.14 6.30 13.18
N SER A 141 -20.10 6.74 13.99
CA SER A 141 -21.52 6.78 13.65
C SER A 141 -21.91 7.94 12.74
N LEU A 142 -21.00 8.87 12.41
CA LEU A 142 -21.25 9.96 11.46
C LEU A 142 -21.61 9.45 10.05
N PRO A 143 -22.32 10.22 9.20
CA PRO A 143 -22.69 9.76 7.86
C PRO A 143 -21.46 9.53 6.98
N VAL A 144 -21.45 8.42 6.23
CA VAL A 144 -20.36 8.10 5.29
C VAL A 144 -20.51 8.96 4.04
N ALA A 145 -19.40 9.51 3.55
CA ALA A 145 -19.41 10.30 2.33
C ALA A 145 -19.79 9.44 1.13
N LEU A 146 -20.64 9.98 0.25
CA LEU A 146 -21.01 9.29 -0.97
C LEU A 146 -19.85 9.34 -1.97
N LYS A 147 -19.73 8.31 -2.81
CA LYS A 147 -18.67 8.19 -3.82
C LYS A 147 -18.50 9.43 -4.71
N ASN A 148 -19.60 10.10 -5.04
CA ASN A 148 -19.59 11.27 -5.91
C ASN A 148 -19.09 12.55 -5.20
N GLU A 149 -18.95 12.50 -3.88
CA GLU A 149 -18.49 13.64 -3.08
C GLU A 149 -16.98 13.61 -2.91
N ALA A 150 -16.42 12.43 -2.59
CA ALA A 150 -14.99 12.27 -2.36
C ALA A 150 -14.23 11.87 -3.63
N ARG A 151 -13.02 12.41 -3.81
CA ARG A 151 -12.11 11.92 -4.87
C ARG A 151 -11.65 10.48 -4.61
N GLN A 152 -11.69 10.05 -3.35
CA GLN A 152 -11.31 8.72 -2.91
C GLN A 152 -12.56 7.96 -2.45
N PRO A 153 -12.65 6.65 -2.72
CA PRO A 153 -13.74 5.82 -2.22
C PRO A 153 -13.75 5.86 -0.69
N SER A 154 -14.94 5.84 -0.11
CA SER A 154 -15.05 5.71 1.34
C SER A 154 -14.53 4.33 1.76
N SER A 155 -13.69 4.28 2.80
CA SER A 155 -13.01 3.04 3.20
C SER A 155 -13.19 2.70 4.68
N LEU A 156 -13.47 1.43 4.95
CA LEU A 156 -13.36 0.81 6.27
C LEU A 156 -12.18 -0.16 6.23
N GLY A 157 -11.21 0.01 7.13
CA GLY A 157 -9.99 -0.78 7.18
C GLY A 157 -9.75 -1.42 8.53
N PHE A 158 -9.17 -2.62 8.54
CA PHE A 158 -8.66 -3.30 9.74
C PHE A 158 -7.24 -3.75 9.47
N SER A 159 -6.32 -3.45 10.38
CA SER A 159 -4.90 -3.77 10.22
C SER A 159 -4.28 -4.29 11.51
N TYR A 160 -3.65 -5.47 11.43
CA TYR A 160 -2.78 -6.04 12.45
C TYR A 160 -3.46 -6.38 13.79
N LEU A 161 -4.78 -6.56 13.81
CA LEU A 161 -5.53 -6.82 15.05
C LEU A 161 -5.19 -8.20 15.63
N CYS A 162 -4.85 -8.21 16.93
CA CYS A 162 -4.70 -9.44 17.70
C CYS A 162 -6.05 -9.89 18.32
N PRO A 163 -6.17 -11.17 18.75
CA PRO A 163 -7.46 -11.77 19.08
C PRO A 163 -8.32 -11.01 20.10
N HIS A 164 -7.70 -10.46 21.15
CA HIS A 164 -8.39 -9.73 22.20
C HIS A 164 -8.82 -8.32 21.75
N GLN A 165 -8.14 -7.71 20.77
CA GLN A 165 -8.52 -6.41 20.19
C GLN A 165 -9.63 -6.54 19.15
N LEU A 166 -9.80 -7.73 18.58
CA LEU A 166 -10.76 -7.94 17.50
C LEU A 166 -12.20 -7.66 17.95
N ASP A 167 -12.62 -8.17 19.11
CA ASP A 167 -14.00 -7.99 19.59
C ASP A 167 -14.36 -6.51 19.77
N PRO A 168 -13.58 -5.68 20.49
CA PRO A 168 -13.83 -4.24 20.54
C PRO A 168 -13.85 -3.59 19.16
N ALA A 169 -12.90 -3.93 18.28
CA ALA A 169 -12.83 -3.37 16.93
C ALA A 169 -14.10 -3.67 16.13
N LEU A 170 -14.53 -4.94 16.12
CA LEU A 170 -15.72 -5.39 15.40
C LEU A 170 -16.99 -4.81 16.03
N ASN A 171 -17.08 -4.70 17.36
CA ASN A 171 -18.22 -4.08 18.03
C ASN A 171 -18.34 -2.59 17.66
N MET A 172 -17.22 -1.86 17.66
CA MET A 172 -17.19 -0.47 17.19
C MET A 172 -17.52 -0.38 15.70
N ALA A 173 -16.93 -1.21 14.84
CA ALA A 173 -17.24 -1.21 13.42
C ALA A 173 -18.70 -1.57 13.11
N ASN A 174 -19.31 -2.48 13.87
CA ASN A 174 -20.72 -2.84 13.73
C ASN A 174 -21.67 -1.69 14.12
N SER A 175 -21.23 -0.77 14.99
CA SER A 175 -21.97 0.47 15.28
C SER A 175 -22.05 1.40 14.07
N VAL A 176 -21.14 1.24 13.11
CA VAL A 176 -21.20 1.93 11.82
C VAL A 176 -22.27 1.24 10.98
N GLN A 177 -23.53 1.67 11.12
CA GLN A 177 -24.69 1.18 10.35
C GLN A 177 -24.65 1.59 8.86
N LYS A 178 -23.46 1.73 8.28
CA LYS A 178 -23.26 2.44 7.02
C LYS A 178 -22.26 1.70 6.14
N THR A 179 -22.57 1.67 4.86
CA THR A 179 -21.84 0.94 3.84
C THR A 179 -20.72 1.82 3.26
N PHE A 180 -19.49 1.49 3.58
CA PHE A 180 -18.32 2.01 2.87
C PHE A 180 -18.21 1.35 1.49
N THR A 181 -17.71 2.10 0.52
CA THR A 181 -17.48 1.59 -0.83
C THR A 181 -16.26 0.67 -0.92
N THR A 182 -15.34 0.78 0.03
CA THR A 182 -14.14 -0.06 0.12
C THR A 182 -14.07 -0.69 1.49
N LEU A 183 -13.90 -2.01 1.54
CA LEU A 183 -13.57 -2.74 2.76
C LEU A 183 -12.15 -3.27 2.62
N THR A 184 -11.28 -2.97 3.58
CA THR A 184 -9.92 -3.49 3.64
C THR A 184 -9.73 -4.28 4.92
N TRP A 185 -9.30 -5.52 4.77
CA TRP A 185 -8.84 -6.36 5.85
C TRP A 185 -7.38 -6.65 5.65
N SER A 186 -6.54 -6.40 6.63
CA SER A 186 -5.13 -6.76 6.61
C SER A 186 -4.74 -7.40 7.92
N ASP A 187 -4.12 -8.56 7.80
CA ASP A 187 -3.42 -9.37 8.78
C ASP A 187 -4.04 -9.41 10.19
N CYS A 188 -4.60 -10.55 10.57
CA CYS A 188 -5.00 -10.82 11.94
C CYS A 188 -4.30 -12.06 12.44
N TRP A 189 -3.83 -11.98 13.68
CA TRP A 189 -3.06 -13.04 14.29
C TRP A 189 -3.90 -14.31 14.47
N ASN A 190 -3.20 -15.44 14.37
CA ASN A 190 -3.72 -16.78 14.50
C ASN A 190 -4.78 -16.92 15.61
N GLY A 191 -5.98 -17.39 15.23
CA GLY A 191 -7.02 -17.85 16.16
C GLY A 191 -8.34 -17.08 16.13
N SER A 192 -8.47 -15.98 15.37
CA SER A 192 -9.70 -15.16 15.37
C SER A 192 -10.54 -15.23 14.10
N TYR A 193 -10.22 -16.17 13.23
CA TYR A 193 -10.74 -16.27 11.88
C TYR A 193 -12.25 -16.42 11.78
N GLY A 194 -12.88 -17.19 12.69
CA GLY A 194 -14.33 -17.36 12.72
C GLY A 194 -15.07 -16.02 12.83
N LYS A 195 -14.62 -15.15 13.74
CA LYS A 195 -15.26 -13.83 13.97
C LYS A 195 -15.04 -12.87 12.81
N VAL A 196 -13.84 -12.90 12.21
CA VAL A 196 -13.53 -12.11 11.01
C VAL A 196 -14.42 -12.56 9.85
N ASN A 197 -14.50 -13.87 9.63
CA ASN A 197 -15.34 -14.48 8.61
C ASN A 197 -16.82 -14.11 8.80
N ASP A 198 -17.34 -14.19 10.03
CA ASP A 198 -18.72 -13.81 10.36
C ASP A 198 -18.98 -12.32 10.10
N PHE A 199 -18.05 -11.46 10.49
CA PHE A 199 -18.15 -10.02 10.23
C PHE A 199 -18.12 -9.72 8.74
N LEU A 200 -17.16 -10.29 8.00
CA LEU A 200 -17.05 -10.10 6.56
C LEU A 200 -18.31 -10.60 5.87
N CYS A 201 -18.79 -11.80 6.18
CA CYS A 201 -20.07 -12.33 5.66
C CYS A 201 -21.24 -11.37 5.96
N SER A 202 -21.37 -10.91 7.21
CA SER A 202 -22.43 -9.96 7.57
C SER A 202 -22.33 -8.63 6.83
N TYR A 203 -21.10 -8.16 6.57
CA TYR A 203 -20.87 -6.94 5.80
C TYR A 203 -21.23 -7.16 4.32
N LEU A 204 -20.84 -8.30 3.75
CA LEU A 204 -21.20 -8.71 2.41
C LEU A 204 -22.73 -8.86 2.27
N ASP A 205 -23.45 -9.38 3.26
CA ASP A 205 -24.90 -9.50 3.16
C ASP A 205 -25.64 -8.13 3.09
N ARG A 206 -25.00 -7.03 3.51
CA ARG A 206 -25.55 -5.66 3.48
C ARG A 206 -25.30 -4.90 2.17
N GLU A 207 -24.66 -5.55 1.20
CA GLU A 207 -23.87 -5.09 0.02
C GLU A 207 -24.31 -3.99 -0.95
N VAL A 208 -25.26 -3.12 -0.63
CA VAL A 208 -25.80 -2.18 -1.63
C VAL A 208 -24.69 -1.31 -2.27
N PHE A 209 -23.62 -0.98 -1.53
CA PHE A 209 -22.61 0.00 -1.99
C PHE A 209 -21.17 -0.50 -2.06
N LEU A 210 -20.86 -1.76 -1.73
CA LEU A 210 -19.48 -2.27 -1.77
C LEU A 210 -18.94 -2.33 -3.21
N GLU A 211 -17.87 -1.61 -3.51
CA GLU A 211 -17.23 -1.57 -4.83
C GLU A 211 -15.85 -2.20 -4.85
N GLU A 212 -15.20 -2.29 -3.70
CA GLU A 212 -13.86 -2.84 -3.58
C GLU A 212 -13.68 -3.59 -2.26
N LEU A 213 -13.32 -4.86 -2.35
CA LEU A 213 -12.96 -5.71 -1.22
C LEU A 213 -11.46 -5.99 -1.30
N ARG A 214 -10.72 -5.65 -0.24
CA ARG A 214 -9.29 -5.92 -0.12
C ARG A 214 -9.05 -6.83 1.08
N ILE A 215 -8.40 -7.95 0.87
CA ILE A 215 -8.14 -8.95 1.91
C ILE A 215 -6.66 -9.33 1.84
N TYR A 216 -5.85 -8.88 2.79
CA TYR A 216 -4.43 -9.20 2.91
C TYR A 216 -4.26 -10.11 4.13
N ILE A 217 -4.34 -11.42 3.93
CA ILE A 217 -4.18 -12.40 5.02
C ILE A 217 -2.94 -13.23 4.70
N GLU A 218 -2.05 -13.42 5.67
CA GLU A 218 -0.89 -14.31 5.52
C GLU A 218 -1.30 -15.79 5.66
N ASP A 219 -2.24 -16.07 6.56
CA ASP A 219 -2.75 -17.40 6.89
C ASP A 219 -4.03 -17.77 6.14
N VAL A 220 -3.90 -18.60 5.09
CA VAL A 220 -4.93 -18.63 4.05
C VAL A 220 -6.02 -19.69 4.16
N TRP A 221 -5.99 -20.45 5.24
CA TRP A 221 -7.04 -21.40 5.57
C TRP A 221 -8.39 -20.74 5.92
N MET A 222 -8.43 -19.41 6.10
CA MET A 222 -9.69 -18.64 6.20
C MET A 222 -10.63 -18.80 4.99
N LEU A 223 -10.08 -19.02 3.81
CA LEU A 223 -10.82 -19.08 2.55
C LEU A 223 -11.13 -20.53 2.12
N GLU A 224 -10.70 -21.54 2.89
CA GLU A 224 -10.99 -22.96 2.65
C GLU A 224 -12.47 -23.27 2.90
N ASP A 225 -13.22 -23.52 1.81
CA ASP A 225 -14.61 -24.01 1.78
C ASP A 225 -15.56 -23.37 2.80
N GLY A 226 -15.25 -22.12 3.15
CA GLY A 226 -15.91 -21.38 4.21
C GLY A 226 -17.01 -20.48 3.68
N PRO A 227 -17.90 -20.02 4.57
CA PRO A 227 -19.02 -19.18 4.15
C PRO A 227 -18.57 -17.94 3.37
N LEU A 228 -17.45 -17.29 3.72
CA LEU A 228 -16.97 -16.09 3.02
C LEU A 228 -16.68 -16.31 1.53
N SER A 229 -16.09 -17.45 1.13
CA SER A 229 -15.81 -17.70 -0.29
C SER A 229 -17.12 -17.82 -1.08
N GLU A 230 -18.13 -18.51 -0.53
CA GLU A 230 -19.48 -18.60 -1.12
C GLU A 230 -20.12 -17.21 -1.28
N ARG A 231 -20.00 -16.33 -0.27
CA ARG A 231 -20.58 -14.96 -0.34
C ARG A 231 -19.85 -14.12 -1.38
N ILE A 232 -18.52 -14.22 -1.46
CA ILE A 232 -17.73 -13.52 -2.49
C ILE A 232 -18.14 -14.00 -3.90
N ILE A 233 -18.31 -15.30 -4.09
CA ILE A 233 -18.77 -15.87 -5.36
C ILE A 233 -20.17 -15.36 -5.70
N ALA A 234 -21.14 -15.47 -4.77
CA ALA A 234 -22.51 -14.99 -4.96
C ALA A 234 -22.57 -13.48 -5.21
N LEU A 235 -21.65 -12.71 -4.62
CA LEU A 235 -21.52 -11.28 -4.86
C LEU A 235 -21.01 -10.98 -6.28
N PHE A 236 -20.04 -11.74 -6.81
CA PHE A 236 -19.60 -11.57 -8.19
C PHE A 236 -20.71 -11.86 -9.19
N GLU A 237 -21.53 -12.88 -8.94
CA GLU A 237 -22.68 -13.19 -9.79
C GLU A 237 -23.70 -12.04 -9.85
N ARG A 238 -23.83 -11.28 -8.74
CA ARG A 238 -24.76 -10.14 -8.62
C ARG A 238 -24.15 -8.81 -9.07
N LYS A 239 -22.84 -8.62 -8.92
CA LYS A 239 -22.16 -7.33 -9.09
C LYS A 239 -20.85 -7.47 -9.86
N SER A 240 -20.95 -7.42 -11.17
CA SER A 240 -19.80 -7.47 -12.09
C SER A 240 -18.77 -6.34 -11.87
N SER A 241 -19.16 -5.21 -11.29
CA SER A 241 -18.25 -4.07 -11.07
C SER A 241 -17.37 -4.17 -9.82
N LEU A 242 -17.55 -5.19 -8.99
CA LEU A 242 -16.75 -5.36 -7.78
C LEU A 242 -15.28 -5.58 -8.11
N LYS A 243 -14.41 -4.83 -7.42
CA LYS A 243 -12.98 -5.08 -7.40
C LYS A 243 -12.63 -5.94 -6.20
N LEU A 244 -11.88 -7.00 -6.45
CA LEU A 244 -11.32 -7.84 -5.39
C LEU A 244 -9.80 -7.76 -5.47
N ALA A 245 -9.16 -7.37 -4.37
CA ALA A 245 -7.72 -7.47 -4.18
C ALA A 245 -7.47 -8.45 -3.03
N VAL A 246 -6.78 -9.55 -3.29
CA VAL A 246 -6.40 -10.48 -2.24
C VAL A 246 -4.89 -10.61 -2.23
N GLY A 247 -4.28 -10.39 -1.07
CA GLY A 247 -2.83 -10.37 -0.89
C GLY A 247 -2.23 -11.74 -1.14
N THR A 248 -2.77 -12.78 -0.49
CA THR A 248 -2.28 -14.17 -0.53
C THR A 248 -3.49 -15.09 -0.65
N ILE A 249 -3.62 -15.85 -1.75
CA ILE A 249 -4.58 -16.96 -1.87
C ILE A 249 -3.79 -18.21 -2.33
N PRO A 250 -3.93 -19.38 -1.69
CA PRO A 250 -3.43 -20.65 -2.19
C PRO A 250 -3.95 -20.88 -3.59
N VAL A 251 -3.06 -21.36 -4.45
CA VAL A 251 -3.33 -21.54 -5.88
C VAL A 251 -4.63 -22.32 -6.15
N PHE A 252 -4.97 -23.30 -5.32
CA PHE A 252 -6.14 -24.16 -5.53
C PHE A 252 -7.50 -23.46 -5.32
N GLN A 253 -7.58 -22.38 -4.54
CA GLN A 253 -8.83 -21.64 -4.30
C GLN A 253 -9.01 -20.45 -5.24
N GLN A 254 -7.90 -20.00 -5.82
CA GLN A 254 -7.94 -18.97 -6.83
C GLN A 254 -8.81 -19.43 -7.99
N ASP A 255 -8.75 -20.70 -8.37
CA ASP A 255 -9.45 -21.17 -9.57
C ASP A 255 -10.97 -21.01 -9.49
N ASP A 256 -11.62 -21.32 -8.37
CA ASP A 256 -13.09 -21.18 -8.26
C ASP A 256 -13.52 -19.71 -8.17
N ILE A 257 -12.87 -18.91 -7.33
CA ILE A 257 -13.18 -17.48 -7.20
C ILE A 257 -12.89 -16.76 -8.51
N ILE A 258 -11.74 -17.02 -9.15
CA ILE A 258 -11.36 -16.45 -10.45
C ILE A 258 -12.31 -16.95 -11.55
N THR A 259 -12.74 -18.22 -11.52
CA THR A 259 -13.67 -18.75 -12.53
C THR A 259 -15.02 -18.06 -12.46
N HIS A 260 -15.60 -17.90 -11.26
CA HIS A 260 -16.87 -17.19 -11.10
C HIS A 260 -16.72 -15.70 -11.41
N TRP A 261 -15.60 -15.09 -10.99
CA TRP A 261 -15.29 -13.70 -11.33
C TRP A 261 -15.17 -13.48 -12.85
N LYS A 262 -14.46 -14.35 -13.59
CA LYS A 262 -14.35 -14.29 -15.06
C LYS A 262 -15.73 -14.39 -15.72
N LYS A 263 -16.62 -15.23 -15.19
CA LYS A 263 -18.00 -15.34 -15.70
C LYS A 263 -18.82 -14.08 -15.45
N SER A 264 -18.56 -13.35 -14.36
CA SER A 264 -19.28 -12.10 -14.04
C SER A 264 -18.94 -10.91 -14.94
N GLY A 265 -17.89 -10.99 -15.77
CA GLY A 265 -17.46 -9.88 -16.64
C GLY A 265 -16.76 -8.74 -15.90
N GLY A 266 -16.21 -8.99 -14.71
CA GLY A 266 -15.55 -7.96 -13.92
C GLY A 266 -14.29 -7.36 -14.55
N MET A 267 -13.94 -6.13 -14.14
CA MET A 267 -12.66 -5.51 -14.49
C MET A 267 -11.60 -5.88 -13.46
N TYR A 268 -10.65 -6.74 -13.83
CA TYR A 268 -9.47 -7.01 -13.02
C TYR A 268 -8.51 -5.84 -13.17
N ARG A 269 -8.62 -4.85 -12.27
CA ARG A 269 -7.58 -3.83 -12.13
C ARG A 269 -6.47 -4.42 -11.27
N GLY A 270 -5.61 -5.15 -11.97
CA GLY A 270 -4.35 -5.75 -11.53
C GLY A 270 -4.00 -5.60 -10.06
N TYR A 271 -3.94 -6.73 -9.38
CA TYR A 271 -2.67 -7.03 -8.76
C TYR A 271 -1.81 -7.74 -9.80
N LYS A 272 -0.65 -7.16 -10.07
CA LYS A 272 0.32 -7.63 -11.05
C LYS A 272 1.20 -8.70 -10.40
N GLU A 273 0.60 -9.75 -9.84
CA GLU A 273 1.37 -10.84 -9.26
C GLU A 273 0.74 -12.18 -9.61
N PHE A 274 1.42 -12.90 -10.48
CA PHE A 274 1.45 -14.33 -10.41
C PHE A 274 1.95 -14.74 -9.02
N TYR A 275 1.14 -15.49 -8.30
CA TYR A 275 1.70 -16.51 -7.41
C TYR A 275 2.33 -17.56 -8.31
N MET A 276 3.65 -17.49 -8.41
CA MET A 276 4.43 -18.69 -8.49
C MET A 276 4.32 -19.34 -7.12
N CYS A 277 3.35 -20.24 -6.99
CA CYS A 277 3.08 -21.17 -5.90
C CYS A 277 3.99 -21.04 -4.66
N ASP A 278 3.51 -20.39 -3.60
CA ASP A 278 3.98 -20.68 -2.22
C ASP A 278 3.34 -22.00 -1.74
N CYS A 279 3.30 -23.03 -2.60
CA CYS A 279 2.96 -24.38 -2.15
C CYS A 279 4.18 -24.96 -1.42
N TRP A 280 4.28 -24.59 -0.14
CA TRP A 280 5.18 -25.22 0.83
C TRP A 280 4.84 -26.69 1.09
N GLN A 281 3.72 -27.18 0.55
CA GLN A 281 3.34 -28.57 0.61
C GLN A 281 3.33 -29.17 -0.80
N ARG A 282 4.05 -30.29 -0.96
CA ARG A 282 3.97 -31.20 -2.09
C ARG A 282 2.50 -31.61 -2.31
N THR A 283 1.73 -30.83 -3.04
CA THR A 283 0.49 -31.34 -3.63
C THR A 283 0.88 -31.91 -4.98
N GLU A 284 0.61 -33.20 -5.19
CA GLU A 284 0.95 -33.98 -6.40
C GLU A 284 0.35 -33.40 -7.70
N ASN A 285 -0.43 -32.32 -7.61
CA ASN A 285 -1.22 -31.74 -8.69
C ASN A 285 -0.69 -30.41 -9.25
N CYS A 286 0.29 -29.75 -8.62
CA CYS A 286 0.97 -28.62 -9.27
C CYS A 286 2.10 -29.14 -10.16
N LYS A 287 1.78 -29.44 -11.43
CA LYS A 287 2.77 -29.78 -12.46
C LYS A 287 3.55 -28.53 -12.88
N HIS A 288 4.43 -28.04 -12.02
CA HIS A 288 5.49 -27.15 -12.47
C HIS A 288 6.51 -27.98 -13.23
N GLU A 289 6.86 -27.58 -14.46
CA GLU A 289 8.00 -28.19 -15.14
C GLU A 289 9.24 -28.02 -14.24
N PRO A 290 9.98 -29.11 -13.94
CA PRO A 290 11.17 -29.03 -13.12
C PRO A 290 12.16 -28.04 -13.74
N ILE A 291 12.64 -27.11 -12.93
CA ILE A 291 13.61 -26.13 -13.39
C ILE A 291 14.95 -26.84 -13.55
N ASN A 292 15.43 -26.89 -14.79
CA ASN A 292 16.71 -27.49 -15.14
C ASN A 292 17.78 -26.40 -15.39
N LEU A 293 19.04 -26.84 -15.50
CA LEU A 293 20.17 -25.95 -15.75
C LEU A 293 20.03 -25.09 -17.01
N GLU A 294 19.44 -25.61 -18.08
CA GLU A 294 19.24 -24.88 -19.34
C GLU A 294 18.29 -23.68 -19.15
N TRP A 295 17.19 -23.89 -18.44
CA TRP A 295 16.27 -22.83 -18.10
C TRP A 295 16.96 -21.74 -17.26
N MET A 296 17.76 -22.14 -16.27
CA MET A 296 18.52 -21.21 -15.43
C MET A 296 19.53 -20.40 -16.22
N ASP A 297 20.24 -21.05 -17.15
CA ASP A 297 21.21 -20.39 -18.03
C ASP A 297 20.55 -19.33 -18.91
N SER A 298 19.42 -19.70 -19.53
CA SER A 298 18.62 -18.78 -20.34
C SER A 298 18.11 -17.60 -19.50
N TRP A 299 17.67 -17.87 -18.27
CA TRP A 299 17.20 -16.84 -17.37
C TRP A 299 18.34 -15.90 -16.89
N ILE A 300 19.50 -16.42 -16.48
CA ILE A 300 20.69 -15.62 -16.11
C ILE A 300 21.18 -14.81 -17.29
N ALA A 301 21.18 -15.37 -18.50
CA ALA A 301 21.55 -14.65 -19.72
C ALA A 301 20.60 -13.48 -19.99
N ARG A 302 19.28 -13.68 -19.84
CA ARG A 302 18.30 -12.59 -19.94
C ARG A 302 18.53 -11.52 -18.87
N TRP A 303 18.79 -11.92 -17.63
CA TRP A 303 19.11 -10.99 -16.54
C TRP A 303 20.37 -10.16 -16.87
N LYS A 304 21.47 -10.79 -17.30
CA LYS A 304 22.72 -10.10 -17.71
C LYS A 304 22.56 -9.13 -18.89
N ASN A 305 21.57 -9.38 -19.75
CA ASN A 305 21.24 -8.52 -20.91
C ASN A 305 20.19 -7.45 -20.57
N SER A 306 19.70 -7.42 -19.33
CA SER A 306 18.71 -6.45 -18.87
C SER A 306 19.38 -5.29 -18.13
N ASP A 307 18.63 -4.56 -17.30
CA ASP A 307 19.20 -3.56 -16.40
C ASP A 307 19.81 -4.17 -15.12
N GLY A 308 19.58 -5.46 -14.87
CA GLY A 308 20.14 -6.20 -13.74
C GLY A 308 19.43 -5.96 -12.40
N PHE A 309 18.47 -5.05 -12.34
CA PHE A 309 17.81 -4.69 -11.08
C PHE A 309 16.60 -5.56 -10.76
N TYR A 310 16.11 -6.31 -11.74
CA TYR A 310 14.91 -7.14 -11.60
C TYR A 310 15.18 -8.55 -12.10
N VAL A 311 14.73 -9.51 -11.30
CA VAL A 311 14.90 -10.94 -11.52
C VAL A 311 13.82 -11.43 -12.49
N HIS A 312 12.57 -11.00 -12.28
CA HIS A 312 11.44 -11.37 -13.12
C HIS A 312 10.29 -10.36 -12.97
N GLU A 313 9.70 -9.90 -14.07
CA GLU A 313 8.50 -9.03 -14.10
C GLU A 313 8.52 -7.80 -13.17
N GLY A 314 9.70 -7.20 -12.95
CA GLY A 314 9.83 -6.05 -12.06
C GLY A 314 9.95 -6.42 -10.57
N LYS A 315 10.04 -7.71 -10.25
CA LYS A 315 10.39 -8.21 -8.91
C LYS A 315 11.90 -8.40 -8.78
N ARG A 316 12.42 -8.11 -7.59
CA ARG A 316 13.84 -8.28 -7.21
C ARG A 316 14.15 -9.62 -6.58
N LYS A 317 13.13 -10.38 -6.24
CA LYS A 317 13.26 -11.66 -5.56
C LYS A 317 12.35 -12.66 -6.23
N MET A 318 12.86 -13.86 -6.45
CA MET A 318 12.13 -14.99 -7.01
C MET A 318 12.58 -16.25 -6.27
N LYS A 319 11.65 -17.15 -5.95
CA LYS A 319 11.93 -18.41 -5.26
C LYS A 319 11.52 -19.57 -6.15
N LEU A 320 12.40 -20.54 -6.35
CA LEU A 320 12.19 -21.66 -7.25
C LEU A 320 12.49 -22.97 -6.54
N LEU A 321 11.74 -24.02 -6.83
CA LEU A 321 12.07 -25.38 -6.38
C LEU A 321 13.09 -25.98 -7.34
N MET A 322 14.18 -26.50 -6.79
CA MET A 322 15.26 -27.12 -7.57
C MET A 322 15.84 -28.31 -6.83
N ASN A 323 15.76 -29.48 -7.44
CA ASN A 323 16.29 -30.70 -6.85
C ASN A 323 17.82 -30.63 -6.64
N ASP A 324 18.34 -31.53 -5.81
CA ASP A 324 19.73 -31.55 -5.38
C ASP A 324 20.71 -31.71 -6.56
N GLU A 325 20.36 -32.56 -7.52
CA GLU A 325 21.20 -32.84 -8.69
C GLU A 325 21.36 -31.59 -9.58
N GLU A 326 20.27 -30.89 -9.87
CA GLU A 326 20.30 -29.65 -10.66
C GLU A 326 21.01 -28.51 -9.91
N TRP A 327 20.86 -28.44 -8.58
CA TRP A 327 21.60 -27.49 -7.76
C TRP A 327 23.11 -27.74 -7.78
N GLU A 328 23.54 -29.00 -7.68
CA GLU A 328 24.95 -29.36 -7.77
C GLU A 328 25.54 -29.02 -9.15
N LYS A 329 24.82 -29.33 -10.24
CA LYS A 329 25.21 -28.92 -11.60
C LYS A 329 25.31 -27.39 -11.72
N PHE A 330 24.34 -26.68 -11.14
CA PHE A 330 24.31 -25.23 -11.14
C PHE A 330 25.52 -24.62 -10.41
N ILE A 331 25.79 -25.08 -9.19
CA ILE A 331 26.95 -24.63 -8.41
C ILE A 331 28.26 -25.00 -9.12
N GLY A 332 28.38 -26.20 -9.69
CA GLY A 332 29.56 -26.61 -10.44
C GLY A 332 29.85 -25.72 -11.66
N LYS A 333 28.81 -25.16 -12.28
CA LYS A 333 28.95 -24.26 -13.42
C LYS A 333 29.33 -22.83 -13.04
N TYR A 334 28.70 -22.28 -12.02
CA TYR A 334 28.81 -20.85 -11.72
C TYR A 334 29.75 -20.51 -10.55
N SER A 335 30.13 -21.48 -9.72
CA SER A 335 31.07 -21.24 -8.61
C SER A 335 32.51 -21.26 -9.11
N THR A 336 33.26 -20.20 -8.81
CA THR A 336 34.69 -20.13 -9.07
C THR A 336 35.47 -20.89 -7.99
N VAL A 337 35.66 -22.19 -8.20
CA VAL A 337 36.74 -23.03 -7.61
C VAL A 337 36.60 -23.44 -6.13
N GLY A 338 36.52 -24.75 -5.89
CA GLY A 338 37.09 -25.47 -4.72
C GLY A 338 36.50 -25.25 -3.32
N GLU A 339 35.64 -24.27 -3.12
CA GLU A 339 35.19 -23.86 -1.78
C GLU A 339 33.89 -24.55 -1.34
N GLY A 340 33.98 -25.81 -0.88
CA GLY A 340 32.98 -26.47 -0.01
C GLY A 340 31.50 -26.42 -0.45
N LEU A 341 30.61 -26.86 0.44
CA LEU A 341 29.16 -26.78 0.26
C LEU A 341 28.68 -25.34 0.48
N LYS A 342 28.90 -24.45 -0.49
CA LYS A 342 28.30 -23.11 -0.46
C LYS A 342 26.79 -23.19 -0.59
N THR A 343 26.08 -22.62 0.37
CA THR A 343 24.62 -22.42 0.32
C THR A 343 24.23 -21.21 -0.51
N SER A 344 25.18 -20.38 -0.93
CA SER A 344 24.92 -19.20 -1.76
C SER A 344 25.99 -18.95 -2.83
N LEU A 345 25.54 -18.38 -3.93
CA LEU A 345 26.32 -17.96 -5.08
C LEU A 345 26.00 -16.49 -5.37
N SER A 346 27.00 -15.76 -5.87
CA SER A 346 26.87 -14.37 -6.25
C SER A 346 27.36 -14.17 -7.68
N ILE A 347 26.52 -13.58 -8.55
CA ILE A 347 26.84 -13.31 -9.96
C ILE A 347 26.74 -11.80 -10.19
N ASP A 348 27.86 -11.16 -10.51
CA ASP A 348 27.87 -9.73 -10.82
C ASP A 348 27.21 -9.44 -12.17
N HIS A 349 26.41 -8.37 -12.20
CA HIS A 349 25.84 -7.85 -13.44
C HIS A 349 26.94 -7.16 -14.27
N PRO A 350 26.93 -7.27 -15.62
CA PRO A 350 27.92 -6.60 -16.47
C PRO A 350 28.01 -5.08 -16.25
N LEU A 351 26.90 -4.44 -15.87
CA LEU A 351 26.85 -2.99 -15.56
C LEU A 351 27.47 -2.64 -14.19
N ASN A 352 27.88 -3.61 -13.38
CA ASN A 352 28.53 -3.42 -12.07
C ASN A 352 27.71 -2.60 -11.04
N PHE A 353 26.39 -2.51 -11.23
CA PHE A 353 25.46 -1.83 -10.30
C PHE A 353 24.48 -2.78 -9.63
N ALA A 354 24.50 -4.06 -9.98
CA ALA A 354 23.67 -5.08 -9.37
C ALA A 354 24.46 -6.38 -9.28
N THR A 355 24.10 -7.18 -8.29
CA THR A 355 24.62 -8.51 -8.06
C THR A 355 23.43 -9.42 -7.86
N LEU A 356 23.43 -10.56 -8.54
CA LEU A 356 22.42 -11.58 -8.37
C LEU A 356 22.90 -12.58 -7.32
N GLU A 357 22.28 -12.53 -6.15
CA GLU A 357 22.50 -13.52 -5.09
C GLU A 357 21.55 -14.68 -5.28
N ILE A 358 22.09 -15.89 -5.26
CA ILE A 358 21.35 -17.14 -5.45
C ILE A 358 21.65 -18.00 -4.24
N SER A 359 20.68 -18.14 -3.34
CA SER A 359 20.85 -18.89 -2.09
C SER A 359 19.89 -20.05 -2.02
N ARG A 360 20.39 -21.21 -1.60
CA ARG A 360 19.58 -22.38 -1.30
C ARG A 360 19.17 -22.39 0.16
N GLY A 361 17.86 -22.35 0.39
CA GLY A 361 17.24 -22.53 1.70
C GLY A 361 16.97 -24.00 2.02
N PRO A 362 16.21 -24.25 3.11
CA PRO A 362 15.68 -25.57 3.42
C PRO A 362 14.83 -26.12 2.26
N GLU A 363 14.70 -27.44 2.19
CA GLU A 363 13.71 -28.10 1.33
C GLU A 363 13.81 -27.77 -0.17
N THR A 364 15.02 -27.71 -0.74
CA THR A 364 15.25 -27.51 -2.19
C THR A 364 14.81 -26.15 -2.74
N LEU A 365 14.49 -25.19 -1.86
CA LEU A 365 14.10 -23.84 -2.26
C LEU A 365 15.32 -23.00 -2.62
N VAL A 366 15.39 -22.51 -3.85
CA VAL A 366 16.43 -21.61 -4.34
C VAL A 366 15.86 -20.22 -4.50
N THR A 367 16.43 -19.26 -3.78
CA THR A 367 16.08 -17.84 -3.84
C THR A 367 17.05 -17.12 -4.74
N TYR A 368 16.52 -16.39 -5.73
CA TYR A 368 17.23 -15.48 -6.60
C TYR A 368 16.89 -14.06 -6.18
N GLU A 369 17.89 -13.26 -5.82
CA GLU A 369 17.72 -11.90 -5.34
C GLU A 369 18.66 -10.94 -6.07
N ALA A 370 18.09 -10.01 -6.83
CA ALA A 370 18.83 -8.94 -7.48
C ALA A 370 19.08 -7.83 -6.45
N ASN A 371 20.31 -7.78 -5.95
CA ASN A 371 20.78 -6.82 -4.98
C ASN A 371 21.49 -5.66 -5.69
N PRO A 372 20.98 -4.43 -5.61
CA PRO A 372 21.72 -3.28 -6.12
C PRO A 372 22.97 -3.06 -5.29
N LYS A 373 24.01 -2.59 -5.96
CA LYS A 373 25.29 -2.32 -5.33
C LYS A 373 25.14 -1.21 -4.29
N LYS A 374 25.71 -1.44 -3.11
CA LYS A 374 25.88 -0.39 -2.11
C LYS A 374 27.01 0.53 -2.54
N LEU A 375 26.72 1.82 -2.68
CA LEU A 375 27.72 2.84 -3.01
C LEU A 375 28.01 3.70 -1.78
N SER A 376 29.29 4.01 -1.57
CA SER A 376 29.70 5.08 -0.66
C SER A 376 29.45 6.46 -1.28
N SER A 377 29.53 7.53 -0.50
CA SER A 377 29.49 8.90 -1.03
C SER A 377 30.48 9.11 -2.17
N ALA A 378 31.71 8.60 -2.02
CA ALA A 378 32.74 8.72 -3.05
C ALA A 378 32.36 7.95 -4.34
N GLY A 379 31.82 6.74 -4.20
CA GLY A 379 31.35 5.95 -5.34
C GLY A 379 30.20 6.64 -6.09
N MET A 380 29.27 7.25 -5.35
CA MET A 380 28.16 8.01 -5.94
C MET A 380 28.65 9.28 -6.67
N TRP A 381 29.60 10.02 -6.08
CA TRP A 381 30.20 11.18 -6.73
C TRP A 381 31.00 10.81 -7.98
N ASP A 382 31.68 9.66 -7.98
CA ASP A 382 32.37 9.15 -9.17
C ASP A 382 31.38 8.85 -10.30
N VAL A 383 30.23 8.23 -10.01
CA VAL A 383 29.16 8.01 -10.99
C VAL A 383 28.64 9.33 -11.57
N ILE A 384 28.35 10.32 -10.70
CA ILE A 384 27.91 11.65 -11.14
C ILE A 384 28.98 12.35 -11.98
N ALA A 385 30.25 12.29 -11.55
CA ALA A 385 31.36 12.92 -12.25
C ALA A 385 31.60 12.29 -13.63
N LYS A 386 31.53 10.96 -13.73
CA LYS A 386 31.60 10.23 -15.00
C LYS A 386 30.45 10.62 -15.93
N TRP A 387 29.23 10.69 -15.42
CA TRP A 387 28.07 11.15 -16.19
C TRP A 387 28.26 12.59 -16.70
N LYS A 388 28.68 13.53 -15.83
CA LYS A 388 28.96 14.94 -16.20
C LYS A 388 30.07 15.11 -17.23
N LYS A 389 31.05 14.21 -17.26
CA LYS A 389 32.13 14.18 -18.26
C LYS A 389 31.69 13.55 -19.58
N GLY A 390 30.63 12.74 -19.55
CA GLY A 390 30.08 12.04 -20.70
C GLY A 390 29.17 12.91 -21.57
N ASN A 391 28.27 12.26 -22.30
CA ASN A 391 27.33 12.91 -23.21
C ASN A 391 26.03 13.39 -22.51
N GLY A 392 25.88 13.19 -21.21
CA GLY A 392 24.66 13.53 -20.45
C GLY A 392 23.46 12.62 -20.68
N HIS A 393 23.41 11.86 -21.78
CA HIS A 393 22.26 11.00 -22.14
C HIS A 393 22.27 9.61 -21.50
N CYS A 394 23.43 9.12 -21.07
CA CYS A 394 23.57 7.81 -20.45
C CYS A 394 24.72 7.77 -19.44
N PHE A 395 24.68 6.79 -18.55
CA PHE A 395 25.85 6.39 -17.78
C PHE A 395 26.89 5.71 -18.70
N VAL A 396 28.06 5.37 -18.15
CA VAL A 396 29.22 4.84 -18.89
C VAL A 396 28.84 3.66 -19.82
N ASP A 397 27.84 2.87 -19.46
CA ASP A 397 27.45 1.65 -20.15
C ASP A 397 26.11 1.77 -20.91
N ARG A 398 25.78 2.96 -21.45
CA ARG A 398 24.54 3.26 -22.20
C ARG A 398 23.23 3.16 -21.40
N SER A 399 23.26 2.72 -20.15
CA SER A 399 22.09 2.74 -19.28
C SER A 399 21.63 4.16 -18.98
N ARG A 400 20.31 4.38 -18.98
CA ARG A 400 19.67 5.65 -18.56
C ARG A 400 19.19 5.62 -17.11
N ARG A 401 19.22 4.44 -16.50
CA ARG A 401 18.73 4.18 -15.14
C ARG A 401 19.71 3.28 -14.43
N ILE A 402 20.01 3.63 -13.18
CA ILE A 402 20.68 2.76 -12.22
C ILE A 402 19.93 2.79 -10.89
N GLU A 403 19.97 1.69 -10.15
CA GLU A 403 19.46 1.62 -8.78
C GLU A 403 20.64 1.28 -7.87
N VAL A 404 20.75 1.99 -6.76
CA VAL A 404 21.88 1.86 -5.83
C VAL A 404 21.39 1.99 -4.40
N VAL A 405 22.06 1.29 -3.49
CA VAL A 405 21.81 1.46 -2.05
C VAL A 405 22.75 2.53 -1.52
N LEU A 406 22.20 3.61 -0.98
CA LEU A 406 22.95 4.69 -0.33
C LEU A 406 22.59 4.69 1.15
N ASP A 407 23.59 4.68 2.03
CA ASP A 407 23.32 4.85 3.45
C ASP A 407 22.86 6.29 3.77
N TYR A 408 22.12 6.44 4.87
CA TYR A 408 21.56 7.73 5.28
C TYR A 408 22.64 8.82 5.49
N PRO A 409 23.79 8.53 6.14
CA PRO A 409 24.89 9.49 6.25
C PRO A 409 25.40 9.98 4.89
N THR A 410 25.54 9.08 3.91
CA THR A 410 25.93 9.42 2.53
C THR A 410 24.96 10.40 1.92
N LEU A 411 23.66 10.10 1.95
CA LEU A 411 22.62 10.98 1.41
C LEU A 411 22.60 12.36 2.07
N ARG A 412 22.69 12.39 3.39
CA ARG A 412 22.72 13.64 4.17
C ARG A 412 23.95 14.47 3.85
N SER A 413 25.11 13.84 3.66
CA SER A 413 26.36 14.53 3.29
C SER A 413 26.29 15.14 1.89
N MET A 414 25.60 14.48 0.96
CA MET A 414 25.44 14.97 -0.40
C MET A 414 24.43 16.12 -0.50
N PHE A 415 23.41 16.14 0.36
CA PHE A 415 22.29 17.09 0.29
C PHE A 415 21.94 17.66 1.67
N PRO A 416 22.84 18.42 2.32
CA PRO A 416 22.72 18.82 3.73
C PRO A 416 21.50 19.71 4.04
N ASN A 417 20.93 20.38 3.03
CA ASN A 417 19.86 21.37 3.18
C ASN A 417 18.47 20.88 2.76
N ARG A 418 18.27 19.58 2.48
CA ARG A 418 16.96 19.04 2.06
C ARG A 418 16.35 18.17 3.17
N HIS A 419 15.27 18.66 3.77
CA HIS A 419 14.55 17.94 4.83
C HIS A 419 13.65 16.81 4.29
N SER A 420 13.25 16.85 3.02
CA SER A 420 12.66 15.72 2.30
C SER A 420 13.59 15.24 1.19
N TYR A 421 14.09 14.01 1.32
CA TYR A 421 15.02 13.39 0.36
C TYR A 421 14.28 12.59 -0.72
N ASP A 422 13.08 13.03 -1.07
CA ASP A 422 12.20 12.26 -1.95
C ASP A 422 12.68 12.35 -3.40
N VAL A 423 13.10 13.56 -3.84
CA VAL A 423 13.65 13.78 -5.18
C VAL A 423 14.75 14.86 -5.15
N VAL A 424 15.89 14.56 -5.77
CA VAL A 424 17.00 15.49 -6.01
C VAL A 424 17.37 15.51 -7.48
N PHE A 425 17.68 16.69 -8.00
CA PHE A 425 18.12 16.87 -9.38
C PHE A 425 19.59 17.31 -9.44
N VAL A 426 20.34 16.77 -10.40
CA VAL A 426 21.70 17.19 -10.71
C VAL A 426 21.79 17.50 -12.21
N GLU A 427 22.07 18.75 -12.54
CA GLU A 427 22.13 19.22 -13.93
C GLU A 427 23.41 18.77 -14.65
N HIS A 428 23.28 18.51 -15.96
CA HIS A 428 24.41 18.23 -16.84
C HIS A 428 25.03 19.55 -17.33
N PRO A 429 26.35 19.72 -17.37
CA PRO A 429 26.98 20.99 -17.75
C PRO A 429 26.85 21.35 -19.24
N ARG A 430 26.42 20.43 -20.11
CA ARG A 430 26.49 20.57 -21.57
C ARG A 430 25.21 20.23 -22.32
N ASP A 431 24.17 19.77 -21.64
CA ASP A 431 23.01 19.17 -22.30
C ASP A 431 21.72 19.44 -21.51
N ASN A 432 20.58 19.35 -22.19
CA ASN A 432 19.24 19.48 -21.63
C ASN A 432 18.82 18.19 -20.88
N ALA A 433 19.72 17.67 -20.05
CA ALA A 433 19.53 16.46 -19.27
C ALA A 433 19.90 16.69 -17.80
N ARG A 434 19.17 16.05 -16.91
CA ARG A 434 19.43 16.06 -15.47
C ARG A 434 19.34 14.65 -14.90
N LEU A 435 20.11 14.39 -13.85
CA LEU A 435 19.92 13.18 -13.04
C LEU A 435 18.80 13.45 -12.05
N LYS A 436 17.74 12.66 -12.12
CA LYS A 436 16.73 12.53 -11.08
C LYS A 436 17.14 11.43 -10.11
N ILE A 437 17.44 11.79 -8.88
CA ILE A 437 17.72 10.88 -7.77
C ILE A 437 16.48 10.83 -6.90
N GLU A 438 15.78 9.70 -6.86
CA GLU A 438 14.54 9.56 -6.09
C GLU A 438 14.56 8.32 -5.20
N LYS A 439 13.72 8.33 -4.16
CA LYS A 439 13.45 7.11 -3.38
C LYS A 439 12.81 6.08 -4.32
N ALA A 440 13.43 4.91 -4.44
CA ALA A 440 12.76 3.80 -5.10
C ALA A 440 11.66 3.29 -4.15
N ILE A 441 10.41 3.31 -4.60
CA ILE A 441 9.31 2.70 -3.86
C ILE A 441 9.55 1.18 -3.87
N PHE A 442 9.72 0.60 -2.70
CA PHE A 442 9.90 -0.83 -2.51
C PHE A 442 9.07 -1.28 -1.32
N ASP A 443 8.55 -2.50 -1.40
CA ASP A 443 7.78 -3.14 -0.33
C ASP A 443 8.64 -3.28 0.93
N ASN A 444 8.29 -2.50 1.95
CA ASN A 444 8.65 -2.66 3.35
C ASN A 444 10.13 -2.60 3.78
N SER A 445 11.11 -2.49 2.89
CA SER A 445 12.52 -2.33 3.31
C SER A 445 12.91 -0.85 3.52
N SER A 446 13.69 -0.63 4.59
CA SER A 446 14.13 0.67 5.07
C SER A 446 14.71 1.59 3.97
N SER A 447 14.49 2.89 4.15
CA SER A 447 14.64 4.05 3.23
C SER A 447 15.92 4.28 2.39
N THR A 448 16.81 3.29 2.22
CA THR A 448 18.15 3.47 1.64
C THR A 448 18.26 3.23 0.13
N LEU A 449 17.24 2.65 -0.51
CA LEU A 449 17.27 2.39 -1.95
C LEU A 449 16.96 3.66 -2.76
N LYS A 450 17.87 4.04 -3.64
CA LYS A 450 17.70 5.19 -4.54
C LYS A 450 17.75 4.77 -6.00
N ARG A 451 16.82 5.32 -6.78
CA ARG A 451 16.80 5.22 -8.24
C ARG A 451 17.38 6.50 -8.81
N ILE A 452 18.37 6.35 -9.69
CA ILE A 452 19.00 7.45 -10.39
C ILE A 452 18.66 7.29 -11.87
N THR A 453 17.93 8.26 -12.41
CA THR A 453 17.45 8.23 -13.79
C THR A 453 17.92 9.48 -14.52
N VAL A 454 18.50 9.31 -15.69
CA VAL A 454 18.73 10.42 -16.63
C VAL A 454 17.38 10.81 -17.22
N VAL A 455 16.93 12.03 -16.96
CA VAL A 455 15.68 12.57 -17.51
C VAL A 455 15.98 13.81 -18.35
N PRO A 456 15.26 14.02 -19.47
CA PRO A 456 15.33 15.30 -20.15
C PRO A 456 14.82 16.42 -19.24
N ILE A 457 15.28 17.65 -19.47
CA ILE A 457 14.72 18.83 -18.83
C ILE A 457 13.32 19.05 -19.42
N ASP A 458 12.28 18.98 -18.59
CA ASP A 458 10.95 19.39 -19.01
C ASP A 458 10.92 20.91 -19.09
N HIS A 459 10.82 21.41 -20.32
CA HIS A 459 10.73 22.83 -20.61
C HIS A 459 9.57 23.54 -19.88
N LYS A 460 8.53 22.81 -19.46
CA LYS A 460 7.40 23.39 -18.70
C LYS A 460 7.66 23.54 -17.20
N GLU A 461 8.65 22.85 -16.65
CA GLU A 461 8.99 22.89 -15.22
C GLU A 461 10.05 23.96 -14.88
N VAL A 462 10.60 24.64 -15.89
CA VAL A 462 11.59 25.70 -15.70
C VAL A 462 10.84 27.01 -15.41
N GLU A 463 10.70 27.36 -14.11
CA GLU A 463 10.05 28.60 -13.66
C GLU A 463 10.84 29.86 -14.05
N ASP A 464 12.13 29.73 -14.36
CA ASP A 464 13.02 30.84 -14.70
C ASP A 464 13.85 30.51 -15.95
N TRP A 465 13.36 30.94 -17.12
CA TRP A 465 14.02 30.74 -18.40
C TRP A 465 15.22 31.67 -18.52
N SER A 466 16.33 31.33 -17.88
CA SER A 466 17.62 31.91 -18.25
C SER A 466 17.95 31.42 -19.66
N LEU A 467 17.76 32.29 -20.66
CA LEU A 467 18.01 32.01 -22.09
C LEU A 467 19.44 31.49 -22.34
N ASP A 468 20.38 31.82 -21.44
CA ASP A 468 21.76 31.33 -21.44
C ASP A 468 21.86 29.79 -21.35
N MET A 469 20.87 29.12 -20.74
CA MET A 469 20.82 27.65 -20.69
C MET A 469 20.37 27.02 -22.01
N LEU A 470 19.54 27.70 -22.80
CA LEU A 470 19.02 27.16 -24.06
C LEU A 470 19.98 27.34 -25.23
N PHE A 471 20.72 28.44 -25.24
CA PHE A 471 21.56 28.83 -26.38
C PHE A 471 23.06 28.65 -26.13
N GLY A 472 23.44 28.20 -24.93
CA GLY A 472 24.83 28.10 -24.49
C GLY A 472 25.43 29.49 -24.24
N ARG A 473 26.36 29.58 -23.28
CA ARG A 473 27.20 30.78 -23.17
C ARG A 473 28.07 30.86 -24.42
N GLN A 474 27.84 31.87 -25.26
CA GLN A 474 28.76 32.22 -26.36
C GLN A 474 30.13 32.64 -25.81
#